data_AF-A0A813F8T2-F1
#
_entry.id   AF-A0A813F8T2-F1
#
_cell.length_a   1.000
_cell.length_b   1.000
_cell.length_c   1.000
_cell.angle_alpha   90.00
_cell.angle_beta   90.00
_cell.angle_gamma   90.00
#
_symmetry.space_group_name_H-M   'P 1'
#
loop_
_entity.id
_entity.type
_entity.pdbx_description
1 polymer ?
#
loop_
_entity_poly.entity_id
_entity_poly.type
_entity_poly.pdbx_seq_one_letter_code
_entity_poly.pdbx_strand_id
1 'polypeptide(L)'
;APDNVNARAVIVSGPPGIGKTTTCSLVARCSRHYKLMEFNASDARSKLVIDSMSNSLAGNRTLKFGSGGSSLERAVIIMDECDGMDPGGTQALIKLIKTTKNPVICICNDRQDRNIRDLATHCLDLKFKRPDNMTVAKRIKGIMEGNGKSADLASIESVVEACGQDIRQVINHVQFFGSIGSGNSRTCQKDSQVMLSPFDACSRLLSVKKDPMPLDKRLDLFYIDPDFMPLMVHENYLRPLDRRAGGLDEVSVLERAAKASELIATADVMSGNFE
;
A
#
# COMPACT_ATOMS: atom_id res chain seq x y z
N ALA A 1 -8.97 -19.29 12.38
CA ALA A 1 -9.37 -20.68 12.10
C ALA A 1 -8.13 -21.55 12.26
N PRO A 2 -8.25 -22.82 12.70
CA PRO A 2 -7.10 -23.72 12.74
C PRO A 2 -6.48 -23.80 11.35
N ASP A 3 -5.14 -23.82 11.27
CA ASP A 3 -4.43 -23.85 10.01
C ASP A 3 -4.79 -25.14 9.26
N ASN A 4 -5.41 -24.98 8.09
CA ASN A 4 -5.81 -26.11 7.26
C ASN A 4 -4.58 -26.63 6.48
N VAL A 5 -3.70 -27.33 7.18
CA VAL A 5 -2.40 -27.82 6.64
C VAL A 5 -2.58 -28.77 5.45
N ASN A 6 -3.73 -29.44 5.35
CA ASN A 6 -4.08 -30.34 4.23
C ASN A 6 -4.85 -29.63 3.10
N ALA A 7 -4.96 -28.30 3.12
CA ALA A 7 -5.64 -27.56 2.07
C ALA A 7 -4.89 -27.67 0.73
N ARG A 8 -5.64 -27.78 -0.36
CA ARG A 8 -5.12 -27.83 -1.74
C ARG A 8 -4.78 -26.45 -2.31
N ALA A 9 -5.20 -25.41 -1.62
CA ALA A 9 -4.99 -24.03 -2.00
C ALA A 9 -4.42 -23.24 -0.84
N VAL A 10 -3.64 -22.21 -1.16
CA VAL A 10 -3.07 -21.27 -0.21
C VAL A 10 -3.67 -19.91 -0.49
N ILE A 11 -4.07 -19.20 0.57
CA ILE A 11 -4.43 -17.79 0.47
C ILE A 11 -3.34 -16.95 1.14
N VAL A 12 -2.85 -15.95 0.42
CA VAL A 12 -1.82 -15.03 0.85
C VAL A 12 -2.47 -13.66 1.06
N SER A 13 -2.56 -13.24 2.31
CA SER A 13 -3.19 -11.97 2.71
C SER A 13 -2.18 -11.01 3.32
N GLY A 14 -2.36 -9.71 3.11
CA GLY A 14 -1.54 -8.68 3.75
C GLY A 14 -1.56 -7.33 3.04
N PRO A 15 -0.94 -6.29 3.62
CA PRO A 15 -0.88 -4.95 3.05
C PRO A 15 -0.35 -4.90 1.59
N PRO A 16 -0.72 -3.89 0.80
CA PRO A 16 -0.16 -3.69 -0.53
C PRO A 16 1.36 -3.44 -0.47
N GLY A 17 2.04 -3.69 -1.58
CA GLY A 17 3.46 -3.28 -1.74
C GLY A 17 4.51 -4.06 -0.94
N ILE A 18 4.14 -5.08 -0.17
CA ILE A 18 5.08 -5.89 0.65
C ILE A 18 5.68 -7.11 -0.07
N GLY A 19 5.34 -7.33 -1.35
CA GLY A 19 5.91 -8.42 -2.16
C GLY A 19 5.14 -9.76 -2.14
N LYS A 20 3.81 -9.73 -1.96
CA LYS A 20 2.96 -10.93 -2.01
C LYS A 20 3.05 -11.65 -3.37
N THR A 21 2.73 -10.93 -4.46
CA THR A 21 2.79 -11.43 -5.85
C THR A 21 4.18 -11.90 -6.25
N THR A 22 5.21 -11.13 -5.88
CA THR A 22 6.60 -11.47 -6.19
C THR A 22 7.04 -12.74 -5.46
N THR A 23 6.69 -12.89 -4.19
CA THR A 23 7.02 -14.10 -3.41
C THR A 23 6.34 -15.33 -4.00
N CYS A 24 5.04 -15.25 -4.28
CA CYS A 24 4.29 -16.38 -4.85
C CYS A 24 4.83 -16.80 -6.23
N SER A 25 5.11 -15.81 -7.10
CA SER A 25 5.69 -16.04 -8.42
C SER A 25 7.09 -16.65 -8.34
N LEU A 26 7.93 -16.20 -7.39
CA LEU A 26 9.27 -16.75 -7.19
C LEU A 26 9.22 -18.20 -6.69
N VAL A 27 8.37 -18.50 -5.71
CA VAL A 27 8.19 -19.87 -5.19
C VAL A 27 7.73 -20.81 -6.30
N ALA A 28 6.79 -20.38 -7.14
CA ALA A 28 6.34 -21.14 -8.30
C ALA A 28 7.48 -21.38 -9.31
N ARG A 29 8.28 -20.35 -9.63
CA ARG A 29 9.41 -20.45 -10.58
C ARG A 29 10.58 -21.28 -10.06
N CYS A 30 10.87 -21.23 -8.76
CA CYS A 30 11.91 -22.06 -8.12
C CYS A 30 11.54 -23.55 -8.13
N SER A 31 10.24 -23.85 -8.21
CA SER A 31 9.74 -25.22 -8.27
C SER A 31 9.82 -25.75 -9.71
N ARG A 32 10.95 -26.39 -10.06
CA ARG A 32 11.28 -26.87 -11.42
C ARG A 32 10.23 -27.79 -12.10
N HIS A 33 9.29 -28.35 -11.33
CA HIS A 33 8.25 -29.27 -11.80
C HIS A 33 6.91 -28.60 -12.12
N TYR A 34 6.78 -27.30 -11.83
CA TYR A 34 5.53 -26.58 -12.03
C TYR A 34 5.67 -25.47 -13.05
N LYS A 35 4.73 -25.43 -14.00
CA LYS A 35 4.53 -24.30 -14.89
C LYS A 35 3.68 -23.24 -14.19
N LEU A 36 4.16 -22.01 -14.13
CA LEU A 36 3.42 -20.87 -13.59
C LEU A 36 2.29 -20.47 -14.56
N MET A 37 1.06 -20.39 -14.06
CA MET A 37 -0.10 -19.80 -14.72
C MET A 37 -0.63 -18.69 -13.82
N GLU A 38 -0.35 -17.44 -14.17
CA GLU A 38 -0.75 -16.26 -13.41
C GLU A 38 -1.97 -15.61 -14.05
N PHE A 39 -2.98 -15.33 -13.24
CA PHE A 39 -4.21 -14.65 -13.64
C PHE A 39 -4.45 -13.49 -12.69
N ASN A 40 -4.71 -12.31 -13.25
CA ASN A 40 -5.13 -11.18 -12.45
C ASN A 40 -6.66 -11.20 -12.31
N ALA A 41 -7.19 -10.75 -11.17
CA ALA A 41 -8.64 -10.68 -10.97
C ALA A 41 -9.31 -9.77 -12.00
N SER A 42 -8.63 -8.74 -12.51
CA SER A 42 -9.12 -7.91 -13.63
C SER A 42 -9.55 -8.74 -14.85
N ASP A 43 -8.82 -9.83 -15.12
CA ASP A 43 -8.99 -10.68 -16.31
C ASP A 43 -9.95 -11.85 -16.04
N ALA A 44 -10.11 -12.25 -14.78
CA ALA A 44 -10.84 -13.44 -14.37
C ALA A 44 -12.11 -13.18 -13.55
N ARG A 45 -12.70 -11.97 -13.59
CA ARG A 45 -13.86 -11.57 -12.75
C ARG A 45 -15.08 -12.49 -12.88
N SER A 46 -15.31 -13.05 -14.07
CA SER A 46 -16.53 -13.80 -14.35
C SER A 46 -16.39 -15.32 -14.17
N LYS A 47 -17.45 -15.92 -13.63
CA LYS A 47 -17.60 -17.38 -13.51
C LYS A 47 -17.27 -18.14 -14.80
N LEU A 48 -17.64 -17.60 -15.96
CA LEU A 48 -17.41 -18.21 -17.27
C LEU A 48 -15.91 -18.37 -17.58
N VAL A 49 -15.10 -17.38 -17.21
CA VAL A 49 -13.65 -17.39 -17.42
C VAL A 49 -12.98 -18.39 -16.49
N ILE A 50 -13.45 -18.52 -15.25
CA ILE A 50 -12.95 -19.53 -14.30
C ILE A 50 -13.40 -20.94 -14.69
N ASP A 51 -14.64 -21.11 -15.15
CA ASP A 51 -15.16 -22.40 -15.59
C ASP A 51 -14.42 -22.89 -16.86
N SER A 52 -14.11 -22.00 -17.81
CA SER A 52 -13.32 -22.35 -19.01
C SER A 52 -11.87 -22.71 -18.67
N MET A 53 -11.25 -21.99 -17.73
CA MET A 53 -9.95 -22.37 -17.16
C MET A 53 -10.01 -23.74 -16.48
N SER A 54 -11.06 -23.99 -15.69
CA SER A 54 -11.24 -25.26 -14.98
C SER A 54 -11.31 -26.43 -15.96
N ASN A 55 -12.02 -26.28 -17.08
CA ASN A 55 -12.12 -27.30 -18.11
C ASN A 55 -10.78 -27.51 -18.83
N SER A 56 -10.02 -26.44 -19.05
CA SER A 56 -8.70 -26.50 -19.69
C SER A 56 -7.64 -27.14 -18.77
N LEU A 57 -7.76 -26.94 -17.46
CA LEU A 57 -6.78 -27.39 -16.45
C LEU A 57 -7.15 -28.74 -15.82
N ALA A 58 -8.43 -29.13 -15.82
CA ALA A 58 -8.91 -30.43 -15.33
C ALA A 58 -8.32 -31.61 -16.11
N GLY A 59 -7.84 -31.38 -17.33
CA GLY A 59 -7.19 -32.39 -18.17
C GLY A 59 -5.75 -32.74 -17.77
N ASN A 60 -5.15 -32.16 -16.72
CA ASN A 60 -3.75 -32.40 -16.30
C ASN A 60 -2.67 -32.12 -17.38
N ARG A 61 -3.01 -31.50 -18.51
CA ARG A 61 -2.14 -31.48 -19.69
C ARG A 61 -2.07 -30.09 -20.30
N THR A 62 -1.05 -29.33 -19.91
CA THR A 62 -0.55 -28.27 -20.78
C THR A 62 0.27 -28.93 -21.90
N LEU A 63 -0.35 -29.18 -23.05
CA LEU A 63 0.31 -29.84 -24.17
C LEU A 63 1.35 -28.89 -24.80
N LYS A 64 2.64 -29.20 -24.65
CA LYS A 64 3.67 -28.69 -25.57
C LYS A 64 3.65 -29.57 -26.82
N PHE A 65 3.22 -29.02 -27.95
CA PHE A 65 3.51 -29.58 -29.27
C PHE A 65 4.95 -29.19 -29.64
N GLY A 66 5.93 -29.98 -29.16
CA GLY A 66 7.35 -29.77 -29.45
C GLY A 66 8.12 -31.09 -29.37
N SER A 67 8.87 -31.39 -30.42
CA SER A 67 9.62 -32.62 -30.66
C SER A 67 10.47 -33.07 -29.46
N GLY A 68 10.15 -34.22 -28.88
CA GLY A 68 11.01 -34.92 -27.91
C GLY A 68 10.42 -35.13 -26.51
N GLY A 69 9.35 -35.91 -26.39
CA GLY A 69 8.92 -36.51 -25.12
C GLY A 69 7.79 -35.79 -24.39
N SER A 70 6.68 -36.50 -24.16
CA SER A 70 5.52 -36.04 -23.39
C SER A 70 5.83 -36.03 -21.88
N SER A 71 6.55 -35.03 -21.38
CA SER A 71 6.62 -34.76 -19.94
C SER A 71 5.36 -34.02 -19.50
N LEU A 72 4.53 -34.65 -18.65
CA LEU A 72 3.42 -34.00 -17.96
C LEU A 72 3.97 -32.90 -17.03
N GLU A 73 3.90 -31.64 -17.44
CA GLU A 73 4.18 -30.51 -16.54
C GLU A 73 2.93 -30.20 -15.72
N ARG A 74 3.02 -30.31 -14.39
CA ARG A 74 1.97 -29.81 -13.49
C ARG A 74 1.96 -28.29 -13.55
N ALA A 75 0.82 -27.65 -13.39
CA ALA A 75 0.73 -26.19 -13.33
C ALA A 75 0.57 -25.72 -11.88
N VAL A 76 1.10 -24.56 -11.53
CA VAL A 76 0.70 -23.79 -10.34
C VAL A 76 -0.14 -22.64 -10.83
N ILE A 77 -1.35 -22.51 -10.29
CA ILE A 77 -2.28 -21.44 -10.63
C ILE A 77 -2.12 -20.35 -9.59
N ILE A 78 -1.77 -19.13 -10.01
CA ILE A 78 -1.77 -17.94 -9.17
C ILE A 78 -2.94 -17.06 -9.59
N MET A 79 -3.84 -16.78 -8.66
CA MET A 79 -4.93 -15.82 -8.82
C MET A 79 -4.56 -14.59 -7.98
N ASP A 80 -4.16 -13.50 -8.64
CA ASP A 80 -3.87 -12.23 -7.96
C ASP A 80 -5.14 -11.39 -7.81
N GLU A 81 -5.15 -10.51 -6.81
CA GLU A 81 -6.26 -9.58 -6.51
C GLU A 81 -7.64 -10.27 -6.31
N CYS A 82 -7.68 -11.44 -5.65
CA CYS A 82 -8.92 -12.21 -5.45
C CYS A 82 -10.04 -11.44 -4.72
N ASP A 83 -9.70 -10.35 -4.03
CA ASP A 83 -10.65 -9.42 -3.42
C ASP A 83 -11.49 -8.66 -4.47
N GLY A 84 -10.95 -8.43 -5.67
CA GLY A 84 -11.66 -7.79 -6.79
C GLY A 84 -12.60 -8.69 -7.60
N MET A 85 -12.84 -9.94 -7.17
CA MET A 85 -13.71 -10.88 -7.90
C MET A 85 -15.18 -10.73 -7.53
N ASP A 86 -16.07 -10.99 -8.50
CA ASP A 86 -17.51 -11.07 -8.24
C ASP A 86 -17.83 -12.28 -7.32
N PRO A 87 -18.93 -12.23 -6.54
CA PRO A 87 -19.37 -13.36 -5.72
C PRO A 87 -19.52 -14.67 -6.52
N GLY A 88 -19.95 -14.57 -7.79
CA GLY A 88 -20.05 -15.71 -8.70
C GLY A 88 -18.69 -16.27 -9.13
N GLY A 89 -17.67 -15.41 -9.27
CA GLY A 89 -16.29 -15.81 -9.54
C GLY A 89 -15.66 -16.54 -8.35
N THR A 90 -15.88 -16.04 -7.14
CA THR A 90 -15.41 -16.67 -5.89
C THR A 90 -15.95 -18.11 -5.74
N GLN A 91 -17.25 -18.33 -6.01
CA GLN A 91 -17.84 -19.67 -5.96
C GLN A 91 -17.24 -20.62 -7.01
N ALA A 92 -16.99 -20.12 -8.21
CA ALA A 92 -16.34 -20.89 -9.28
C ALA A 92 -14.90 -21.25 -8.90
N LEU A 93 -14.17 -20.32 -8.27
CA LEU A 93 -12.82 -20.56 -7.77
C LEU A 93 -12.81 -21.63 -6.66
N ILE A 94 -13.76 -21.59 -5.72
CA ILE A 94 -13.91 -22.63 -4.69
C ILE A 94 -14.18 -23.99 -5.34
N LYS A 95 -15.02 -24.04 -6.38
CA LYS A 95 -15.27 -25.28 -7.13
C LYS A 95 -14.00 -25.77 -7.81
N LEU A 96 -13.22 -24.88 -8.43
CA LEU A 96 -11.94 -25.18 -9.04
C LEU A 96 -10.94 -25.75 -8.03
N ILE A 97 -10.83 -25.16 -6.83
CA ILE A 97 -9.94 -25.65 -5.75
C ILE A 97 -10.31 -27.09 -5.33
N LYS A 98 -11.60 -27.42 -5.32
CA LYS A 98 -12.07 -28.77 -4.96
C LYS A 98 -11.81 -29.81 -6.05
N THR A 99 -11.95 -29.42 -7.33
CA THR A 99 -11.82 -30.34 -8.47
C THR A 99 -10.39 -30.48 -8.99
N THR A 100 -9.57 -29.43 -8.85
CA THR A 100 -8.22 -29.38 -9.39
C THR A 100 -7.26 -30.33 -8.67
N LYS A 101 -6.28 -30.84 -9.44
CA LYS A 101 -5.10 -31.56 -8.94
C LYS A 101 -3.86 -30.67 -8.88
N ASN A 102 -3.95 -29.46 -9.44
CA ASN A 102 -2.88 -28.48 -9.49
C ASN A 102 -2.98 -27.55 -8.26
N PRO A 103 -1.86 -27.20 -7.60
CA PRO A 103 -1.87 -26.24 -6.50
C PRO A 103 -2.36 -24.86 -6.96
N VAL A 104 -3.17 -24.23 -6.11
CA VAL A 104 -3.74 -22.89 -6.33
C VAL A 104 -3.24 -21.93 -5.25
N ILE A 105 -2.74 -20.78 -5.65
CA ILE A 105 -2.33 -19.69 -4.77
C ILE A 105 -3.26 -18.51 -5.05
N CYS A 106 -3.98 -18.05 -4.04
CA CYS A 106 -4.86 -16.88 -4.10
C CYS A 106 -4.18 -15.74 -3.34
N ILE A 107 -4.12 -14.55 -3.93
CA ILE A 107 -3.51 -13.38 -3.29
C ILE A 107 -4.62 -12.35 -3.07
N CYS A 108 -4.68 -11.78 -1.88
CA CYS A 108 -5.62 -10.70 -1.55
C CYS A 108 -4.97 -9.65 -0.64
N ASN A 109 -5.53 -8.45 -0.60
CA ASN A 109 -5.07 -7.41 0.31
C ASN A 109 -5.72 -7.54 1.68
N ASP A 110 -7.05 -7.67 1.70
CA ASP A 110 -7.82 -7.85 2.93
C ASP A 110 -8.34 -9.30 3.07
N ARG A 111 -8.18 -9.82 4.27
CA ARG A 111 -8.66 -11.14 4.68
C ARG A 111 -10.14 -11.10 5.14
N GLN A 112 -10.62 -9.93 5.57
CA GLN A 112 -11.94 -9.72 6.14
C GLN A 112 -13.02 -9.44 5.09
N ASP A 113 -12.63 -9.24 3.83
CA ASP A 113 -13.57 -9.14 2.72
C ASP A 113 -14.49 -10.37 2.69
N ARG A 114 -15.79 -10.14 2.48
CA ARG A 114 -16.82 -11.17 2.40
C ARG A 114 -16.46 -12.25 1.38
N ASN A 115 -15.97 -11.88 0.20
CA ASN A 115 -15.60 -12.83 -0.86
C ASN A 115 -14.44 -13.73 -0.41
N ILE A 116 -13.47 -13.13 0.30
CA ILE A 116 -12.28 -13.83 0.78
C ILE A 116 -12.57 -14.74 1.98
N ARG A 117 -13.53 -14.38 2.84
CA ARG A 117 -13.90 -15.19 4.01
C ARG A 117 -14.40 -16.58 3.63
N ASP A 118 -15.22 -16.67 2.60
CA ASP A 118 -15.72 -17.94 2.08
C ASP A 118 -14.60 -18.78 1.45
N LEU A 119 -13.75 -18.15 0.63
CA LEU A 119 -12.61 -18.79 -0.02
C LEU A 119 -11.60 -19.35 0.99
N ALA A 120 -11.29 -18.57 2.03
CA ALA A 120 -10.26 -18.90 2.98
C ALA A 120 -10.63 -20.05 3.93
N THR A 121 -11.89 -20.46 3.98
CA THR A 121 -12.29 -21.70 4.68
C THR A 121 -11.74 -22.94 3.97
N HIS A 122 -11.49 -22.85 2.66
CA HIS A 122 -11.00 -23.94 1.82
C HIS A 122 -9.48 -23.87 1.55
N CYS A 123 -8.79 -22.85 2.08
CA CYS A 123 -7.37 -22.59 1.82
C CYS A 123 -6.55 -22.59 3.12
N LEU A 124 -5.24 -22.79 3.01
CA LEU A 124 -4.28 -22.48 4.06
C LEU A 124 -4.05 -20.97 4.09
N ASP A 125 -4.23 -20.32 5.24
CA ASP A 125 -4.09 -18.87 5.39
C ASP A 125 -2.65 -18.49 5.75
N LEU A 126 -1.97 -17.79 4.83
CA LEU A 126 -0.64 -17.21 5.04
C LEU A 126 -0.74 -15.69 5.12
N LYS A 127 -0.37 -15.15 6.28
CA LYS A 127 -0.45 -13.72 6.56
C LYS A 127 0.91 -13.06 6.40
N PHE A 128 1.02 -12.17 5.43
CA PHE A 128 2.18 -11.30 5.27
C PHE A 128 2.01 -10.08 6.17
N LYS A 129 3.03 -9.83 6.98
CA LYS A 129 3.13 -8.64 7.83
C LYS A 129 3.98 -7.60 7.14
N ARG A 130 3.80 -6.34 7.53
CA ARG A 130 4.70 -5.28 7.09
C ARG A 130 6.11 -5.61 7.54
N PRO A 131 7.11 -5.49 6.65
CA PRO A 131 8.50 -5.70 7.01
C PRO A 131 8.98 -4.61 7.97
N ASP A 132 10.02 -4.94 8.73
CA ASP A 132 10.65 -4.00 9.66
C ASP A 132 11.35 -2.85 8.90
N ASN A 133 11.24 -1.63 9.43
CA ASN A 133 11.75 -0.40 8.81
C ASN A 133 13.24 -0.52 8.51
N MET A 134 14.01 -1.02 9.48
CA MET A 134 15.45 -1.19 9.37
C MET A 134 15.82 -2.17 8.26
N THR A 135 15.04 -3.25 8.10
CA THR A 135 15.27 -4.26 7.06
C THR A 135 15.01 -3.69 5.67
N VAL A 136 13.93 -2.92 5.51
CA VAL A 136 13.62 -2.23 4.25
C VAL A 136 14.69 -1.18 3.94
N ALA A 137 15.04 -0.33 4.91
CA ALA A 137 16.03 0.73 4.73
C ALA A 137 17.40 0.18 4.29
N LYS A 138 17.87 -0.92 4.91
CA LYS A 138 19.09 -1.62 4.48
C LYS A 138 19.00 -2.12 3.04
N ARG A 139 17.85 -2.66 2.63
CA ARG A 139 17.65 -3.13 1.25
C ARG A 139 17.67 -1.98 0.25
N ILE A 140 17.01 -0.87 0.58
CA ILE A 140 16.98 0.34 -0.25
C ILE A 140 18.38 0.95 -0.37
N LYS A 141 19.15 1.00 0.72
CA LYS A 141 20.54 1.44 0.69
C LYS A 141 21.38 0.65 -0.32
N GLY A 142 21.26 -0.68 -0.32
CA GLY A 142 21.95 -1.52 -1.30
C GLY A 142 21.50 -1.27 -2.75
N ILE A 143 20.22 -0.93 -2.97
CA ILE A 143 19.72 -0.52 -4.30
C ILE A 143 20.31 0.84 -4.70
N MET A 144 20.41 1.80 -3.78
CA MET A 144 20.99 3.11 -4.06
C MET A 144 22.49 3.02 -4.38
N GLU A 145 23.24 2.25 -3.59
CA GLU A 145 24.67 2.00 -3.79
C GLU A 145 24.94 1.35 -5.16
N GLY A 146 24.11 0.37 -5.56
CA GLY A 146 24.19 -0.24 -6.88
C GLY A 146 23.90 0.72 -8.05
N ASN A 147 23.21 1.83 -7.79
CA ASN A 147 22.94 2.90 -8.76
C ASN A 147 23.92 4.08 -8.62
N GLY A 148 25.00 3.94 -7.85
CA GLY A 148 26.02 4.98 -7.65
C GLY A 148 25.56 6.16 -6.78
N LYS A 149 24.49 5.98 -5.99
CA LYS A 149 23.92 7.01 -5.11
C LYS A 149 24.11 6.60 -3.65
N SER A 150 24.60 7.52 -2.83
CA SER A 150 24.76 7.29 -1.39
C SER A 150 23.79 8.16 -0.62
N ALA A 151 23.07 7.56 0.33
CA ALA A 151 22.23 8.27 1.28
C ALA A 151 22.46 7.72 2.69
N ASP A 152 22.22 8.58 3.68
CA ASP A 152 22.32 8.18 5.08
C ASP A 152 21.17 7.24 5.46
N LEU A 153 21.47 6.27 6.32
CA LEU A 153 20.49 5.26 6.73
C LEU A 153 19.30 5.90 7.47
N ALA A 154 19.55 6.92 8.29
CA ALA A 154 18.50 7.63 9.02
C ALA A 154 17.53 8.36 8.08
N SER A 155 18.04 8.96 6.99
CA SER A 155 17.19 9.61 5.98
C SER A 155 16.37 8.62 5.17
N ILE A 156 16.90 7.41 4.90
CA ILE A 156 16.14 6.35 4.23
C ILE A 156 15.06 5.82 5.17
N GLU A 157 15.37 5.64 6.45
CA GLU A 157 14.41 5.17 7.45
C GLU A 157 13.23 6.14 7.60
N SER A 158 13.47 7.46 7.64
CA SER A 158 12.39 8.44 7.67
C SER A 158 11.50 8.41 6.42
N VAL A 159 12.07 8.12 5.25
CA VAL A 159 11.31 7.94 4.00
C VAL A 159 10.47 6.66 4.06
N VAL A 160 11.03 5.55 4.55
CA VAL A 160 10.29 4.29 4.74
C VAL A 160 9.12 4.46 5.69
N GLU A 161 9.31 5.21 6.77
CA GLU A 161 8.25 5.56 7.73
C GLU A 161 7.16 6.42 7.08
N ALA A 162 7.55 7.45 6.32
CA ALA A 162 6.62 8.31 5.60
C ALA A 162 5.77 7.55 4.57
N CYS A 163 6.36 6.54 3.89
CA CYS A 163 5.65 5.68 2.94
C CYS A 163 4.84 4.55 3.59
N GLY A 164 4.70 4.53 4.93
CA GLY A 164 3.90 3.52 5.62
C GLY A 164 4.41 2.08 5.43
N GLN A 165 5.73 1.89 5.23
CA GLN A 165 6.37 0.58 5.04
C GLN A 165 5.99 -0.14 3.72
N ASP A 166 5.47 0.58 2.72
CA ASP A 166 5.24 0.05 1.38
C ASP A 166 6.55 0.09 0.56
N ILE A 167 7.13 -1.09 0.29
CA ILE A 167 8.41 -1.19 -0.43
C ILE A 167 8.29 -0.64 -1.86
N ARG A 168 7.15 -0.83 -2.53
CA ARG A 168 6.92 -0.35 -3.90
C ARG A 168 6.90 1.18 -3.91
N GLN A 169 6.19 1.81 -2.98
CA GLN A 169 6.18 3.26 -2.85
C GLN A 169 7.58 3.79 -2.54
N VAL A 170 8.29 3.20 -1.58
CA VAL A 170 9.64 3.65 -1.22
C VAL A 170 10.59 3.60 -2.42
N ILE A 171 10.55 2.54 -3.22
CA ILE A 171 11.35 2.44 -4.45
C ILE A 171 10.96 3.55 -5.43
N ASN A 172 9.67 3.80 -5.63
CA ASN A 172 9.20 4.86 -6.52
C ASN A 172 9.65 6.25 -6.04
N HIS A 173 9.60 6.53 -4.73
CA HIS A 173 10.11 7.76 -4.16
C HIS A 173 11.62 7.90 -4.39
N VAL A 174 12.40 6.85 -4.10
CA VAL A 174 13.85 6.86 -4.33
C VAL A 174 14.20 7.06 -5.81
N GLN A 175 13.42 6.45 -6.72
CA GLN A 175 13.59 6.60 -8.16
C GLN A 175 13.25 8.01 -8.64
N PHE A 176 12.14 8.58 -8.17
CA PHE A 176 11.69 9.91 -8.57
C PHE A 176 12.64 11.00 -8.06
N PHE A 177 13.04 10.92 -6.79
CA PHE A 177 13.86 11.97 -6.19
C PHE A 177 15.34 11.84 -6.55
N GLY A 178 15.80 10.65 -6.96
CA GLY A 178 17.10 10.44 -7.60
C GLY A 178 18.33 10.85 -6.77
N SER A 179 18.16 11.45 -5.60
CA SER A 179 19.17 11.85 -4.64
C SER A 179 18.41 12.24 -3.38
N ILE A 180 18.41 11.38 -2.36
CA ILE A 180 18.05 11.80 -1.00
C ILE A 180 19.29 12.56 -0.52
N GLY A 181 19.39 13.82 -0.90
CA GLY A 181 20.55 14.66 -0.64
C GLY A 181 20.78 14.79 0.86
N SER A 182 21.90 14.23 1.33
CA SER A 182 22.45 14.51 2.64
C SER A 182 22.99 15.96 2.65
N GLY A 183 22.45 16.82 3.51
CA GLY A 183 23.10 18.08 3.91
C GLY A 183 22.42 19.39 3.49
N ASN A 184 21.96 20.14 4.50
CA ASN A 184 21.83 21.60 4.60
C ASN A 184 21.37 22.42 3.37
N SER A 185 20.16 23.00 3.52
CA SER A 185 19.84 24.41 3.24
C SER A 185 20.61 25.09 2.08
N ARG A 186 19.97 25.21 0.90
CA ARG A 186 19.73 26.50 0.17
C ARG A 186 19.54 26.42 -1.35
N THR A 187 19.55 25.26 -2.00
CA THR A 187 19.34 25.20 -3.46
C THR A 187 18.35 24.13 -3.94
N CYS A 188 17.19 24.06 -3.30
CA CYS A 188 15.94 23.58 -3.92
C CYS A 188 14.86 24.66 -3.74
N GLN A 189 15.06 25.82 -4.35
CA GLN A 189 14.10 26.94 -4.26
C GLN A 189 13.01 26.93 -5.34
N LYS A 190 12.98 25.96 -6.26
CA LYS A 190 11.90 25.88 -7.26
C LYS A 190 10.87 24.77 -7.05
N ASP A 191 11.20 23.69 -6.34
CA ASP A 191 10.24 22.58 -6.11
C ASP A 191 10.17 22.15 -4.63
N SER A 192 10.20 23.11 -3.69
CA SER A 192 9.95 22.83 -2.27
C SER A 192 8.47 22.47 -1.98
N GLN A 193 7.59 22.56 -2.98
CA GLN A 193 6.17 22.24 -2.90
C GLN A 193 5.89 20.75 -3.17
N VAL A 194 6.75 20.06 -3.91
CA VAL A 194 6.58 18.62 -4.25
C VAL A 194 7.08 17.68 -3.14
N MET A 195 7.87 18.21 -2.20
CA MET A 195 8.58 17.43 -1.18
C MET A 195 8.09 17.65 0.26
N LEU A 196 7.13 18.54 0.49
CA LEU A 196 6.57 18.68 1.82
C LEU A 196 5.50 17.62 2.01
N SER A 197 5.75 16.68 2.92
CA SER A 197 4.70 15.81 3.44
C SER A 197 3.56 16.66 4.02
N PRO A 198 2.28 16.24 3.91
CA PRO A 198 1.18 16.91 4.60
C PRO A 198 1.42 17.09 6.10
N PHE A 199 2.18 16.18 6.72
CA PHE A 199 2.61 16.28 8.13
C PHE A 199 3.56 17.44 8.37
N ASP A 200 4.55 17.64 7.50
CA ASP A 200 5.50 18.76 7.58
C ASP A 200 4.83 20.08 7.23
N ALA A 201 3.91 20.06 6.25
CA ALA A 201 3.09 21.20 5.86
C ALA A 201 2.21 21.67 7.02
N CYS A 202 1.47 20.75 7.65
CA CYS A 202 0.64 21.03 8.82
C CYS A 202 1.48 21.50 10.01
N SER A 203 2.61 20.84 10.29
CA SER A 203 3.52 21.24 11.38
C SER A 203 4.09 22.64 11.16
N ARG A 204 4.38 23.01 9.91
CA ARG A 204 4.86 24.35 9.53
C ARG A 204 3.73 25.38 9.55
N LEU A 205 2.52 25.00 9.15
CA LEU A 205 1.31 25.83 9.18
C LEU A 205 0.94 26.24 10.61
N LEU A 206 1.01 25.26 11.52
CA LEU A 206 0.72 25.39 12.95
C LEU A 206 1.93 25.82 13.80
N SER A 207 3.09 26.05 13.17
CA SER A 207 4.32 26.44 13.87
C SER A 207 4.21 27.86 14.45
N VAL A 208 4.51 27.99 15.74
CA VAL A 208 4.56 29.29 16.43
C VAL A 208 5.90 29.97 16.16
N LYS A 209 6.03 30.64 15.01
CA LYS A 209 7.18 31.52 14.72
C LYS A 209 6.84 32.97 15.08
N LYS A 210 7.87 33.75 15.48
CA LYS A 210 7.76 35.18 15.81
C LYS A 210 7.33 36.01 14.60
N ASP A 211 7.76 35.62 13.40
CA ASP A 211 7.35 36.25 12.15
C ASP A 211 6.25 35.43 11.46
N PRO A 212 5.05 35.99 11.25
CA PRO A 212 4.00 35.35 10.49
C PRO A 212 4.44 35.16 9.04
N MET A 213 4.41 33.93 8.54
CA MET A 213 4.57 33.69 7.10
C MET A 213 3.47 34.40 6.29
N PRO A 214 3.79 34.91 5.08
CA PRO A 214 2.82 35.61 4.22
C PRO A 214 1.67 34.68 3.83
N LEU A 215 0.48 35.26 3.63
CA LEU A 215 -0.77 34.51 3.36
C LEU A 215 -0.63 33.58 2.15
N ASP A 216 0.00 34.06 1.08
CA ASP A 216 0.26 33.31 -0.15
C ASP A 216 0.96 31.97 0.14
N LYS A 217 2.05 32.01 0.92
CA LYS A 217 2.76 30.79 1.33
C LYS A 217 1.97 29.89 2.27
N ARG A 218 0.97 30.42 3.01
CA ARG A 218 0.08 29.60 3.84
C ARG A 218 -0.91 28.84 2.98
N LEU A 219 -1.44 29.51 1.96
CA LEU A 219 -2.33 28.91 0.98
C LEU A 219 -1.59 27.83 0.21
N ASP A 220 -0.37 28.10 -0.26
CA ASP A 220 0.47 27.08 -0.91
C ASP A 220 0.64 25.82 -0.05
N LEU A 221 0.89 25.96 1.26
CA LEU A 221 1.03 24.84 2.18
C LEU A 221 -0.28 24.06 2.39
N PHE A 222 -1.42 24.75 2.36
CA PHE A 222 -2.73 24.13 2.48
C PHE A 222 -3.09 23.36 1.20
N TYR A 223 -2.76 23.89 0.03
CA TYR A 223 -3.04 23.27 -1.27
C TYR A 223 -2.06 22.15 -1.66
N ILE A 224 -1.13 21.76 -0.79
CA ILE A 224 -0.31 20.56 -1.00
C ILE A 224 -1.19 19.31 -1.07
N ASP A 225 -2.19 19.22 -0.19
CA ASP A 225 -3.17 18.14 -0.17
C ASP A 225 -4.52 18.71 0.32
N PRO A 226 -5.41 19.13 -0.59
CA PRO A 226 -6.66 19.80 -0.22
C PRO A 226 -7.63 18.89 0.53
N ASP A 227 -7.51 17.56 0.41
CA ASP A 227 -8.39 16.59 1.04
C ASP A 227 -7.91 16.26 2.46
N PHE A 228 -6.60 16.07 2.63
CA PHE A 228 -6.03 15.63 3.89
C PHE A 228 -5.64 16.79 4.83
N MET A 229 -5.29 17.96 4.30
CA MET A 229 -4.87 19.11 5.11
C MET A 229 -5.96 19.64 6.08
N PRO A 230 -7.25 19.75 5.70
CA PRO A 230 -8.31 20.14 6.63
C PRO A 230 -8.40 19.22 7.84
N LEU A 231 -8.33 17.91 7.63
CA LEU A 231 -8.35 16.89 8.68
C LEU A 231 -7.13 17.04 9.61
N MET A 232 -5.96 17.23 9.01
CA MET A 232 -4.71 17.41 9.75
C MET A 232 -4.71 18.67 10.62
N VAL A 233 -5.27 19.76 10.14
CA VAL A 233 -5.43 21.00 10.94
C VAL A 233 -6.44 20.79 12.06
N HIS A 234 -7.59 20.17 11.78
CA HIS A 234 -8.62 19.88 12.78
C HIS A 234 -8.10 19.00 13.94
N GLU A 235 -7.27 18.00 13.65
CA GLU A 235 -6.70 17.13 14.68
C GLU A 235 -5.65 17.85 15.55
N ASN A 236 -4.94 18.86 15.00
CA ASN A 236 -3.72 19.39 15.62
C ASN A 236 -3.81 20.87 16.04
N TYR A 237 -4.88 21.61 15.75
CA TYR A 237 -4.95 23.08 15.98
C TYR A 237 -4.87 23.49 17.47
N LEU A 238 -5.18 22.60 18.41
CA LEU A 238 -5.10 22.86 19.85
C LEU A 238 -3.66 22.82 20.39
N ARG A 239 -2.79 21.96 19.82
CA ARG A 239 -1.42 21.74 20.33
C ARG A 239 -0.54 23.01 20.37
N PRO A 240 -0.61 23.92 19.39
CA PRO A 240 0.12 25.20 19.44
C PRO A 240 -0.44 26.19 20.47
N LEU A 241 -1.73 26.08 20.81
CA LEU A 241 -2.38 26.96 21.78
C LEU A 241 -1.92 26.64 23.20
N ASP A 242 -1.77 25.35 23.53
CA ASP A 242 -1.22 24.89 24.82
C ASP A 242 0.23 25.36 25.03
N ARG A 243 1.05 25.35 23.97
CA ARG A 243 2.44 25.84 24.03
C ARG A 243 2.55 27.34 24.27
N ARG A 244 1.50 28.12 23.99
CA ARG A 244 1.43 29.57 24.22
C ARG A 244 0.95 29.93 25.64
N ALA A 245 0.53 28.95 26.44
CA ALA A 245 0.02 29.16 27.80
C ALA A 245 1.07 29.68 28.80
N GLY A 246 2.37 29.72 28.44
CA GLY A 246 3.42 30.27 29.29
C GLY A 246 3.35 31.79 29.57
N GLY A 247 2.35 32.51 29.04
CA GLY A 247 2.18 33.95 29.30
C GLY A 247 0.87 34.59 28.85
N LEU A 248 -0.17 33.80 28.52
CA LEU A 248 -1.49 34.29 28.13
C LEU A 248 -2.55 33.80 29.12
N ASP A 249 -3.56 34.62 29.38
CA ASP A 249 -4.69 34.27 30.24
C ASP A 249 -5.46 33.07 29.68
N GLU A 250 -5.82 32.11 30.53
CA GLU A 250 -6.48 30.86 30.15
C GLU A 250 -7.79 31.13 29.39
N VAL A 251 -8.53 32.17 29.80
CA VAL A 251 -9.77 32.60 29.15
C VAL A 251 -9.51 33.02 27.69
N SER A 252 -8.41 33.73 27.44
CA SER A 252 -8.04 34.19 26.10
C SER A 252 -7.59 33.06 25.17
N VAL A 253 -7.04 31.97 25.73
CA VAL A 253 -6.67 30.77 24.99
C VAL A 253 -7.93 30.01 24.58
N LEU A 254 -8.89 29.88 25.51
CA LEU A 254 -10.18 29.22 25.26
C LEU A 254 -10.99 29.94 24.18
N GLU A 255 -11.03 31.28 24.22
CA GLU A 255 -11.73 32.09 23.22
C GLU A 255 -11.14 31.91 21.80
N ARG A 256 -9.81 31.81 21.70
CA ARG A 256 -9.12 31.55 20.42
C ARG A 256 -9.38 30.14 19.91
N ALA A 257 -9.43 29.15 20.79
CA ALA A 257 -9.79 27.78 20.44
C ALA A 257 -11.23 27.71 19.92
N ALA A 258 -12.17 28.36 20.61
CA ALA A 258 -13.57 28.45 20.19
C ALA A 258 -13.71 29.09 18.80
N LYS A 259 -13.04 30.22 18.58
CA LYS A 259 -13.04 30.90 17.27
C LYS A 259 -12.43 30.05 16.16
N ALA A 260 -11.36 29.29 16.44
CA ALA A 260 -10.79 28.37 15.46
C ALA A 260 -11.76 27.23 15.13
N SER A 261 -12.46 26.67 16.13
CA SER A 261 -13.48 25.65 15.94
C SER A 261 -14.65 26.15 15.08
N GLU A 262 -15.12 27.38 15.30
CA GLU A 262 -16.18 27.99 14.48
C GLU A 262 -15.77 28.16 13.02
N LEU A 263 -14.52 28.57 12.77
CA LEU A 263 -13.99 28.71 11.41
C LEU A 263 -13.85 27.36 10.70
N ILE A 264 -13.44 26.30 11.41
CA ILE A 264 -13.37 24.95 10.83
C ILE A 264 -14.77 24.44 10.51
N ALA A 265 -15.75 24.64 11.40
CA ALA A 265 -17.14 24.27 11.15
C ALA A 265 -17.74 25.03 9.96
N THR A 266 -17.43 26.32 9.83
CA THR A 266 -17.86 27.14 8.69
C THR A 266 -17.24 26.63 7.38
N ALA A 267 -15.97 26.25 7.41
CA ALA A 267 -15.28 25.69 6.24
C ALA A 267 -15.88 24.34 5.82
N ASP A 268 -16.26 23.48 6.77
CA ASP A 268 -16.92 22.20 6.49
C ASP A 268 -18.27 22.40 5.77
N VAL A 269 -19.08 23.35 6.23
CA VAL A 269 -20.33 23.75 5.56
C VAL A 269 -20.07 24.28 4.15
N MET A 270 -18.96 24.98 3.92
CA MET A 270 -18.59 25.43 2.58
C MET A 270 -18.18 24.27 1.69
N SER A 271 -17.32 23.37 2.17
CA SER A 271 -16.86 22.19 1.42
C SER A 271 -18.03 21.29 1.00
N GLY A 272 -19.00 21.05 1.88
CA GLY A 272 -20.18 20.23 1.58
C GLY A 272 -21.17 20.83 0.56
N ASN A 273 -21.04 22.10 0.18
CA ASN A 273 -21.85 22.75 -0.85
C ASN A 273 -21.17 22.77 -2.24
N PHE A 274 -19.90 22.35 -2.34
CA PHE A 274 -19.12 22.34 -3.58
C PHE A 274 -18.90 20.93 -4.17
N GLU A 275 -19.42 19.88 -3.54
CA GLU A 275 -19.65 18.54 -4.13
C GLU A 275 -21.06 18.44 -4.75
#